data_AF-A0A6C0B9G0-F1
#
_entry.id   AF-A0A6C0B9G0-F1
#
_cell.length_a   1.000
_cell.length_b   1.000
_cell.length_c   1.000
_cell.angle_alpha   90.00
_cell.angle_beta   90.00
_cell.angle_gamma   90.00
#
_symmetry.space_group_name_H-M   'P 1'
#
loop_
_entity.id
_entity.type
_entity.pdbx_description
1 polymer ?
#
loop_
_entity_poly.entity_id
_entity_poly.type
_entity_poly.pdbx_seq_one_letter_code
_entity_poly.pdbx_strand_id
1 'polypeptide(L)'
;MFKQLCTPAKFYFIIATVSYILMLFQNINCNGRFHLGSYSCPQNTSMILVLNALYIAIWTYVLNLICTINKNISWIIVLFPFILLFIGLGIVLINGIQQETFSNSSADVSQATLNIMPSRITLPTMSYN
;
A
#
# COMPACT_ATOMS: atom_id res chain seq x y z
N MET A 1 31.05 5.49 -15.75
CA MET A 1 31.33 4.62 -14.59
C MET A 1 30.12 3.68 -14.33
N PHE A 2 29.69 2.90 -15.33
CA PHE A 2 28.54 1.96 -15.26
C PHE A 2 28.80 0.65 -16.03
N LYS A 3 30.07 0.33 -16.31
CA LYS A 3 30.40 -0.70 -17.32
C LYS A 3 30.31 -2.14 -16.86
N GLN A 4 30.06 -2.46 -15.58
CA GLN A 4 29.86 -3.86 -15.14
C GLN A 4 28.93 -3.99 -13.93
N LEU A 5 27.74 -3.33 -13.93
CA LEU A 5 26.72 -3.77 -12.98
C LEU A 5 26.29 -5.19 -13.37
N CYS A 6 26.36 -6.10 -12.41
CA CYS A 6 25.90 -7.46 -12.55
C CYS A 6 24.46 -7.52 -13.08
N THR A 7 24.17 -8.54 -13.88
CA THR A 7 22.83 -8.84 -14.43
C THR A 7 21.69 -8.69 -13.40
N PRO A 8 21.77 -9.28 -12.18
CA PRO A 8 20.73 -9.12 -11.17
C PRO A 8 20.56 -7.69 -10.64
N ALA A 9 21.65 -6.94 -10.42
CA ALA A 9 21.59 -5.56 -9.94
C ALA A 9 21.00 -4.62 -10.98
N LYS A 10 21.32 -4.82 -12.27
CA LYS A 10 20.70 -4.07 -13.37
C LYS A 10 19.21 -4.33 -13.48
N PHE A 11 18.80 -5.58 -13.37
CA PHE A 11 17.39 -5.95 -13.46
C PHE A 11 16.57 -5.26 -12.36
N TYR A 12 17.03 -5.33 -11.10
CA TYR A 12 16.38 -4.66 -9.97
C TYR A 12 16.28 -3.14 -10.18
N PHE A 13 17.37 -2.49 -10.60
CA PHE A 13 17.39 -1.04 -10.79
C PHE A 13 16.36 -0.57 -11.84
N ILE A 14 16.24 -1.30 -12.96
CA ILE A 14 15.29 -0.96 -14.03
C ILE A 14 13.85 -1.04 -13.52
N ILE A 15 13.45 -2.16 -12.93
CA ILE A 15 12.07 -2.34 -12.44
C ILE A 15 11.75 -1.35 -11.33
N ALA A 16 12.68 -1.10 -10.40
CA ALA A 16 12.46 -0.21 -9.28
C ALA A 16 12.33 1.24 -9.74
N THR A 17 13.13 1.65 -10.73
CA THR A 17 13.03 2.99 -11.34
C THR A 17 11.68 3.17 -12.04
N VAL A 18 11.22 2.17 -12.81
CA VAL A 18 9.90 2.24 -13.47
C VAL A 18 8.77 2.35 -12.43
N SER A 19 8.79 1.50 -11.39
CA SER A 19 7.80 1.56 -10.31
C SER A 19 7.82 2.91 -9.58
N TYR A 20 9.01 3.47 -9.33
CA TYR A 20 9.16 4.78 -8.71
C TYR A 20 8.57 5.91 -9.57
N ILE A 21 8.79 5.85 -10.88
CA ILE A 21 8.19 6.81 -11.83
C ILE A 21 6.66 6.76 -11.79
N LEU A 22 6.06 5.56 -11.76
CA LEU A 22 4.61 5.42 -11.64
C LEU A 22 4.08 5.99 -10.32
N MET A 23 4.85 5.86 -9.23
CA MET A 23 4.51 6.44 -7.93
C MET A 23 4.57 7.97 -7.95
N LEU A 24 5.56 8.55 -8.64
CA LEU A 24 5.67 10.00 -8.85
C LEU A 24 4.41 10.52 -9.53
N PHE A 25 4.02 9.91 -10.65
CA PHE A 25 2.84 10.33 -11.42
C PHE A 25 1.54 10.32 -10.60
N GLN A 26 1.35 9.32 -9.74
CA GLN A 26 0.18 9.23 -8.86
C GLN A 26 0.15 10.29 -7.75
N ASN A 27 1.29 10.91 -7.44
CA ASN A 27 1.44 11.82 -6.30
C ASN A 27 1.72 13.29 -6.71
N ILE A 28 1.70 13.64 -8.00
CA ILE A 28 1.99 15.01 -8.49
C ILE A 28 0.94 16.03 -8.04
N ASN A 29 -0.33 15.65 -7.99
CA ASN A 29 -1.46 16.58 -7.77
C ASN A 29 -2.03 16.54 -6.33
N CYS A 30 -1.30 16.01 -5.36
CA CYS A 30 -1.83 15.77 -4.02
C CYS A 30 -1.35 16.83 -3.01
N ASN A 31 -2.28 17.35 -2.21
CA ASN A 31 -2.08 18.41 -1.21
C ASN A 31 -1.29 17.94 0.03
N GLY A 32 -0.03 17.53 -0.16
CA GLY A 32 0.88 17.15 0.92
C GLY A 32 0.62 15.78 1.57
N ARG A 33 -0.29 14.96 1.00
CA ARG A 33 -0.57 13.58 1.44
C ARG A 33 -0.03 12.57 0.46
N PHE A 34 0.54 11.48 0.97
CA PHE A 34 1.09 10.40 0.15
C PHE A 34 0.00 9.39 -0.21
N HIS A 35 -0.18 9.11 -1.50
CA HIS A 35 -1.15 8.18 -2.04
C HIS A 35 -0.47 6.93 -2.61
N LEU A 36 -0.96 5.77 -2.21
CA LEU A 36 -0.61 4.46 -2.77
C LEU A 36 -1.90 3.72 -3.16
N GLY A 37 -2.24 3.76 -4.45
CA GLY A 37 -3.53 3.26 -4.91
C GLY A 37 -4.68 3.97 -4.19
N SER A 38 -5.56 3.20 -3.53
CA SER A 38 -6.70 3.72 -2.77
C SER A 38 -6.35 4.20 -1.35
N TYR A 39 -5.10 4.04 -0.89
CA TYR A 39 -4.66 4.41 0.45
C TYR A 39 -4.07 5.83 0.46
N SER A 40 -4.47 6.63 1.45
CA SER A 40 -3.93 7.98 1.67
C SER A 40 -3.39 8.12 3.09
N CYS A 41 -2.16 8.61 3.23
CA CYS A 41 -1.51 8.84 4.52
C CYS A 41 -1.25 10.34 4.73
N PRO A 42 -1.50 10.90 5.94
CA PRO A 42 -1.33 12.33 6.24
C PRO A 42 0.15 12.76 6.36
N GLN A 43 1.10 11.90 5.99
CA GLN A 43 2.53 12.16 6.06
C GLN A 43 3.00 12.92 4.81
N ASN A 44 4.04 13.76 4.97
CA ASN A 44 4.64 14.53 3.90
C ASN A 44 5.09 13.65 2.72
N THR A 45 4.40 13.78 1.58
CA THR A 45 4.66 13.06 0.32
C THR A 45 6.12 13.12 -0.10
N SER A 46 6.72 14.31 -0.07
CA SER A 46 8.10 14.53 -0.54
C SER A 46 9.13 13.75 0.28
N MET A 47 8.93 13.60 1.59
CA MET A 47 9.88 12.88 2.46
C MET A 47 9.88 11.38 2.17
N ILE A 48 8.69 10.77 2.05
CA ILE A 48 8.55 9.36 1.70
C ILE A 48 9.15 9.08 0.32
N LEU A 49 8.92 9.99 -0.62
CA LEU A 49 9.40 9.86 -1.98
C LEU A 49 10.93 9.90 -2.09
N VAL A 50 11.59 10.73 -1.27
CA VAL A 50 13.05 10.77 -1.16
C VAL A 50 13.59 9.51 -0.48
N LEU A 51 12.95 9.05 0.60
CA LEU A 51 13.32 7.81 1.30
C LEU A 51 13.25 6.60 0.37
N ASN A 52 12.22 6.51 -0.48
CA ASN A 52 12.08 5.45 -1.48
C ASN A 52 13.22 5.48 -2.51
N ALA A 53 13.62 6.67 -3.00
CA ALA A 53 14.75 6.78 -3.92
C ALA A 53 16.07 6.35 -3.28
N LEU A 54 16.30 6.75 -2.01
CA LEU A 54 17.48 6.33 -1.24
C LEU A 54 17.49 4.81 -1.02
N TYR A 55 16.33 4.23 -0.69
CA TYR A 55 16.20 2.78 -0.54
C TYR A 55 16.60 2.05 -1.82
N ILE A 56 16.10 2.46 -3.00
CA ILE A 56 16.44 1.85 -4.29
C ILE A 56 17.94 1.97 -4.56
N ALA A 57 18.55 3.13 -4.31
CA ALA A 57 19.98 3.36 -4.53
C ALA A 57 20.87 2.50 -3.61
N ILE A 58 20.58 2.50 -2.31
CA ILE A 58 21.31 1.71 -1.30
C ILE A 58 21.14 0.22 -1.59
N TRP A 59 19.93 -0.24 -1.91
CA TRP A 59 19.68 -1.65 -2.21
C TRP A 59 20.40 -2.11 -3.47
N THR A 60 20.39 -1.28 -4.52
CA THR A 60 21.14 -1.56 -5.76
C THR A 60 22.64 -1.67 -5.48
N TYR A 61 23.19 -0.84 -4.59
CA TYR A 61 24.58 -0.93 -4.15
C TYR A 61 24.86 -2.24 -3.39
N VAL A 62 24.01 -2.63 -2.44
CA VAL A 62 24.12 -3.90 -1.71
C VAL A 62 24.09 -5.10 -2.66
N LEU A 63 23.15 -5.11 -3.62
CA LEU A 63 23.06 -6.16 -4.64
C LEU A 63 24.33 -6.24 -5.50
N ASN A 64 24.89 -5.09 -5.88
CA ASN A 64 26.11 -5.05 -6.67
C ASN A 64 27.30 -5.61 -5.87
N LEU A 65 27.42 -5.29 -4.59
CA LEU A 65 28.49 -5.77 -3.72
C LEU A 65 28.40 -7.29 -3.53
N ILE A 66 27.22 -7.83 -3.23
CA ILE A 66 27.03 -9.28 -3.03
C ILE A 66 27.23 -10.06 -4.32
N CYS A 67 26.87 -9.48 -5.47
CA CYS A 67 27.12 -10.13 -6.75
C CYS A 67 28.62 -10.37 -7.03
N THR A 68 29.50 -9.48 -6.58
CA THR A 68 30.96 -9.67 -6.75
C THR A 68 31.48 -10.85 -5.94
N ILE A 69 30.79 -11.22 -4.86
CA ILE A 69 31.10 -12.39 -4.03
C ILE A 69 30.52 -13.64 -4.67
N ASN A 70 29.20 -13.64 -4.93
CA ASN A 70 28.47 -14.78 -5.46
C ASN A 70 27.24 -14.36 -6.28
N LYS A 71 27.26 -14.66 -7.57
CA LYS A 71 26.16 -14.35 -8.50
C LYS A 71 24.85 -15.07 -8.15
N ASN A 72 24.93 -16.30 -7.65
CA ASN A 72 23.75 -17.11 -7.32
C ASN A 72 22.98 -16.56 -6.11
N ILE A 73 23.70 -16.06 -5.10
CA ILE A 73 23.10 -15.46 -3.91
C ILE A 73 22.44 -14.11 -4.25
N SER A 74 23.03 -13.34 -5.17
CA SER A 74 22.43 -12.09 -5.64
C SER A 74 21.04 -12.29 -6.24
N TRP A 75 20.78 -13.41 -6.93
CA TRP A 75 19.45 -13.74 -7.47
C TRP A 75 18.40 -13.97 -6.38
N ILE A 76 18.77 -14.65 -5.29
CA ILE A 76 17.86 -14.89 -4.16
C ILE A 76 17.54 -13.56 -3.45
N ILE A 77 18.51 -12.67 -3.32
CA ILE A 77 18.32 -11.37 -2.64
C ILE A 77 17.45 -10.43 -3.48
N VAL A 78 17.53 -10.49 -4.81
CA VAL A 78 16.60 -9.75 -5.68
C VAL A 78 15.15 -10.18 -5.42
N LEU A 79 14.90 -11.44 -5.05
CA LEU A 79 13.57 -11.98 -4.76
C LEU A 79 12.98 -11.47 -3.44
N PHE A 80 13.81 -11.13 -2.44
CA PHE A 80 13.36 -10.72 -1.11
C PHE A 80 12.32 -9.58 -1.11
N PRO A 81 12.51 -8.44 -1.82
CA PRO A 81 11.50 -7.39 -1.90
C PRO A 81 10.21 -7.84 -2.59
N PHE A 82 10.25 -8.78 -3.53
CA PHE A 82 9.04 -9.34 -4.14
C PHE A 82 8.26 -10.23 -3.18
N ILE A 83 8.96 -11.03 -2.36
CA ILE A 83 8.33 -11.83 -1.31
C ILE A 83 7.63 -10.92 -0.31
N LEU A 84 8.31 -9.86 0.16
CA LEU A 84 7.70 -8.89 1.07
C LEU A 84 6.49 -8.19 0.47
N LEU A 85 6.53 -7.86 -0.83
CA LEU A 85 5.38 -7.28 -1.53
C LEU A 85 4.21 -8.26 -1.57
N PHE A 86 4.46 -9.56 -1.84
CA PHE A 86 3.40 -10.57 -1.86
C PHE A 86 2.76 -10.77 -0.48
N ILE A 87 3.57 -10.79 0.58
CA ILE A 87 3.10 -10.87 1.97
C ILE A 87 2.28 -9.63 2.33
N GLY A 88 2.80 -8.43 2.01
CA GLY A 88 2.13 -7.17 2.29
C GLY A 88 0.80 -7.04 1.55
N LEU A 89 0.76 -7.39 0.26
CA LEU A 89 -0.48 -7.45 -0.52
C LEU A 89 -1.46 -8.47 0.06
N GLY A 90 -0.97 -9.65 0.47
CA GLY A 90 -1.79 -10.67 1.13
C GLY A 90 -2.48 -10.12 2.39
N ILE A 91 -1.73 -9.43 3.25
CA ILE A 91 -2.27 -8.80 4.46
C ILE A 91 -3.32 -7.75 4.10
N VAL A 92 -3.02 -6.87 3.14
CA VAL A 92 -3.94 -5.81 2.70
C VAL A 92 -5.22 -6.38 2.09
N LEU A 93 -5.15 -7.45 1.29
CA LEU A 93 -6.32 -8.09 0.70
C LEU A 93 -7.19 -8.76 1.77
N ILE A 94 -6.59 -9.47 2.73
CA ILE A 94 -7.32 -10.09 3.86
C ILE A 94 -8.01 -9.00 4.70
N ASN A 95 -7.31 -7.90 4.97
CA ASN A 95 -7.88 -6.76 5.72
C ASN A 95 -8.92 -5.97 4.90
N GLY A 96 -8.77 -5.87 3.58
CA GLY A 96 -9.73 -5.23 2.69
C GLY A 96 -11.07 -5.97 2.66
N ILE A 97 -11.05 -7.31 2.73
CA ILE A 97 -12.27 -8.13 2.89
C ILE A 97 -13.00 -7.77 4.20
N GLN A 98 -12.29 -7.31 5.25
CA GLN A 98 -12.91 -6.81 6.48
C GLN A 98 -13.59 -5.45 6.30
N GLN A 99 -13.15 -4.58 5.39
CA GLN A 99 -13.84 -3.30 5.15
C GLN A 99 -15.24 -3.51 4.56
N GLU A 100 -15.39 -4.44 3.61
CA GLU A 100 -16.71 -4.89 3.12
C GLU A 100 -17.55 -5.43 4.27
N THR A 101 -16.94 -6.20 5.19
CA THR A 101 -17.64 -6.82 6.32
C THR A 101 -18.06 -5.78 7.39
N PHE A 102 -17.28 -4.73 7.67
CA PHE A 102 -17.70 -3.65 8.58
C PHE A 102 -18.72 -2.69 7.94
N SER A 103 -18.61 -2.44 6.63
CA SER A 103 -19.62 -1.65 5.89
C SER A 103 -20.95 -2.41 5.80
N ASN A 104 -20.92 -3.72 5.52
CA ASN A 104 -22.11 -4.56 5.46
C ASN A 104 -22.64 -4.93 6.85
N SER A 105 -21.79 -5.05 7.87
CA SER A 105 -22.25 -5.19 9.26
C SER A 105 -22.98 -3.93 9.75
N SER A 106 -22.61 -2.73 9.27
CA SER A 106 -23.35 -1.50 9.58
C SER A 106 -24.73 -1.46 8.91
N ALA A 107 -24.86 -2.05 7.72
CA ALA A 107 -26.13 -2.20 7.01
C ALA A 107 -27.02 -3.32 7.61
N ASP A 108 -26.44 -4.45 8.01
CA ASP A 108 -27.13 -5.57 8.65
C ASP A 108 -27.58 -5.25 10.09
N VAL A 109 -26.78 -4.51 10.87
CA VAL A 109 -27.19 -4.02 12.21
C VAL A 109 -28.31 -2.98 12.10
N SER A 110 -28.33 -2.16 11.04
CA SER A 110 -29.41 -1.19 10.80
C SER A 110 -30.74 -1.86 10.42
N GLN A 111 -30.73 -3.04 9.79
CA GLN A 111 -31.96 -3.82 9.56
C GLN A 111 -32.35 -4.70 10.76
N ALA A 112 -31.37 -5.25 11.50
CA ALA A 112 -31.64 -6.01 12.72
C ALA A 112 -32.28 -5.13 13.82
N THR A 113 -31.87 -3.86 13.93
CA THR A 113 -32.48 -2.90 14.87
C THR A 113 -33.89 -2.45 14.47
N LEU A 114 -34.24 -2.48 13.18
CA LEU A 114 -35.59 -2.15 12.70
C LEU A 114 -36.58 -3.32 12.86
N ASN A 115 -36.08 -4.56 12.92
CA ASN A 115 -36.89 -5.77 13.11
C ASN A 115 -36.99 -6.26 14.57
N ILE A 116 -36.25 -5.64 15.51
CA ILE A 116 -36.31 -5.95 16.95
C ILE A 116 -37.17 -4.91 17.71
N MET A 117 -37.70 -3.86 17.08
CA MET A 117 -38.73 -3.03 17.73
C MET A 117 -40.07 -3.79 17.77
N PRO A 118 -40.55 -4.25 18.94
CA PRO A 118 -41.92 -4.71 19.05
C PRO A 118 -42.85 -3.51 18.90
N SER A 119 -43.94 -3.70 18.17
CA SER A 119 -45.03 -2.75 18.00
C SER A 119 -45.61 -2.31 19.36
N ARG A 120 -45.30 -1.08 19.82
CA ARG A 120 -46.05 -0.19 20.74
C ARG A 120 -45.08 0.92 21.19
N ILE A 121 -45.36 2.23 21.12
CA ILE A 121 -46.46 2.97 21.72
C ILE A 121 -46.74 4.23 20.87
N THR A 122 -47.98 4.43 20.46
CA THR A 122 -48.53 5.73 20.08
C THR A 122 -48.45 6.70 21.27
N LEU A 123 -47.69 7.80 21.16
CA LEU A 123 -47.86 8.98 22.01
C LEU A 123 -48.43 10.14 21.15
N PRO A 124 -49.34 10.95 21.71
CA PRO A 124 -50.15 11.89 20.95
C PRO A 124 -49.31 13.02 20.36
N THR A 125 -49.71 13.47 19.18
CA THR A 125 -49.23 14.68 18.52
C THR A 125 -49.50 15.90 19.40
N MET A 126 -48.46 16.52 19.96
CA MET A 126 -48.55 17.87 20.50
C MET A 126 -48.28 18.85 19.34
N SER A 127 -49.35 19.50 18.91
CA SER A 127 -49.37 20.56 17.91
C SER A 127 -48.59 21.78 18.41
N TYR A 128 -47.70 22.32 17.59
CA TYR A 128 -47.20 23.69 17.74
C TYR A 128 -47.41 24.44 16.42
N ASN A 129 -48.58 25.08 16.34
CA ASN A 129 -48.94 26.35 15.70
C ASN A 129 -50.45 26.39 15.46
#